data_AF-A0A8H9UYU0-F1
#
_entry.id   AF-A0A8H9UYU0-F1
#
_cell.length_a   1.000
_cell.length_b   1.000
_cell.length_c   1.000
_cell.angle_alpha   90.00
_cell.angle_beta   90.00
_cell.angle_gamma   90.00
#
_symmetry.space_group_name_H-M   'P 1'
#
loop_
_entity.id
_entity.type
_entity.pdbx_description
1 polymer ?
#
loop_
_entity_poly.entity_id
_entity_poly.type
_entity_poly.pdbx_seq_one_letter_code
_entity_poly.pdbx_strand_id
1 'polypeptide(L)'
;MIIRKENNNEYNSEDLKLEENKGVIGILTKEGAFFRCKYGDHDNLIYSLKSKAKGAIIFGVSERGSYLIKDKETDILTIHQKRWLNSHIKYLDDMQKLIAIYMLKEKV
;
A
#
# COMPACT_ATOMS: atom_id res chain seq x y z
N MET A 1 30.43 15.71 20.18
CA MET A 1 29.00 16.01 19.95
C MET A 1 28.56 15.22 18.74
N ILE A 2 27.97 14.04 18.96
CA ILE A 2 27.52 13.17 17.86
C ILE A 2 26.12 13.65 17.50
N ILE A 3 26.00 14.36 16.36
CA ILE A 3 24.71 14.72 15.79
C ILE A 3 24.13 13.45 15.17
N ARG A 4 23.29 12.75 15.94
CA ARG A 4 22.45 11.68 15.40
C ARG A 4 21.47 12.31 14.42
N LYS A 5 21.63 12.04 13.13
CA LYS A 5 20.56 12.24 12.13
C LYS A 5 19.46 11.23 12.43
N GLU A 6 18.50 11.61 13.28
CA GLU A 6 17.22 10.94 13.38
C GLU A 6 16.38 11.30 12.16
N ASN A 7 16.70 10.71 11.01
CA ASN A 7 15.69 10.54 9.97
C ASN A 7 14.84 9.34 10.37
N ASN A 8 13.89 9.56 11.27
CA ASN A 8 12.82 8.63 11.59
C ASN A 8 11.92 8.49 10.35
N ASN A 9 12.38 7.74 9.36
CA ASN A 9 11.55 7.33 8.24
C ASN A 9 10.67 6.20 8.77
N GLU A 10 9.54 6.57 9.39
CA GLU A 10 8.56 5.66 10.02
C GLU A 10 7.87 4.71 9.01
N TYR A 11 8.30 4.76 7.76
CA TYR A 11 7.77 4.04 6.61
C TYR A 11 8.87 3.16 6.00
N ASN A 12 9.18 2.06 6.68
CA ASN A 12 10.19 1.10 6.23
C ASN A 12 9.58 0.05 5.28
N SER A 13 10.17 -0.12 4.10
CA SER A 13 9.71 -1.03 3.05
C SER A 13 10.24 -2.46 3.16
N GLU A 14 11.29 -2.71 3.96
CA GLU A 14 12.10 -3.94 3.80
C GLU A 14 11.99 -5.02 4.89
N ASP A 15 11.37 -4.75 6.06
CA ASP A 15 11.31 -5.75 7.16
C ASP A 15 9.91 -5.88 7.79
N LEU A 16 8.90 -6.12 6.97
CA LEU A 16 7.52 -6.26 7.44
C LEU A 16 7.13 -7.72 7.64
N LYS A 17 7.04 -8.15 8.91
CA LYS A 17 6.24 -9.31 9.31
C LYS A 17 4.77 -9.01 9.05
N LEU A 18 4.31 -9.26 7.82
CA LEU A 18 2.90 -9.29 7.49
C LEU A 18 2.31 -10.61 7.98
N GLU A 19 1.13 -10.54 8.57
CA GLU A 19 0.38 -11.71 8.99
C GLU A 19 -0.56 -12.14 7.88
N GLU A 20 -0.61 -13.45 7.61
CA GLU A 20 -1.51 -13.99 6.59
C GLU A 20 -2.97 -13.74 6.96
N ASN A 21 -3.77 -13.34 5.98
CA ASN A 21 -5.21 -13.10 6.08
C ASN A 21 -5.64 -11.96 7.04
N LYS A 22 -4.72 -11.08 7.46
CA LYS A 22 -5.04 -9.97 8.39
C LYS A 22 -5.36 -8.64 7.71
N GLY A 23 -5.11 -8.54 6.42
CA GLY A 23 -5.18 -7.27 5.71
C GLY A 23 -3.93 -6.44 5.95
N VAL A 24 -3.70 -5.49 5.06
CA VAL A 24 -2.56 -4.57 5.13
C VAL A 24 -3.04 -3.12 5.15
N ILE A 25 -2.26 -2.27 5.81
CA ILE A 25 -2.50 -0.83 5.89
C ILE A 25 -1.29 -0.14 5.31
N GLY A 26 -1.45 0.64 4.24
CA GLY A 26 -0.30 1.28 3.59
C GLY A 26 -0.59 1.80 2.20
N ILE A 27 0.48 2.15 1.48
CA ILE A 27 0.45 2.72 0.13
C ILE A 27 1.44 1.98 -0.76
N LEU A 28 0.97 1.47 -1.90
CA LEU A 28 1.79 0.85 -2.94
C LEU A 28 1.95 1.81 -4.12
N THR A 29 3.16 2.31 -4.35
CA THR A 29 3.44 3.26 -5.44
C THR A 29 3.41 2.59 -6.81
N LYS A 30 3.43 3.38 -7.88
CA LYS A 30 3.48 2.90 -9.26
C LYS A 30 4.72 2.05 -9.56
N GLU A 31 5.81 2.27 -8.84
CA GLU A 31 7.07 1.54 -8.94
C GLU A 31 7.06 0.21 -8.16
N GLY A 32 5.97 -0.09 -7.42
CA GLY A 32 5.81 -1.31 -6.63
C GLY A 32 6.46 -1.24 -5.25
N ALA A 33 6.81 -0.04 -4.77
CA ALA A 33 7.28 0.15 -3.40
C ALA A 33 6.08 0.26 -2.45
N PHE A 34 6.02 -0.61 -1.44
CA PHE A 34 4.99 -0.59 -0.41
C PHE A 34 5.48 0.11 0.85
N PHE A 35 4.70 1.08 1.32
CA PHE A 35 4.94 1.85 2.53
C PHE A 35 3.80 1.59 3.50
N ARG A 36 4.08 0.97 4.66
CA ARG A 36 3.08 0.71 5.69
C ARG A 36 2.83 1.95 6.52
N CYS A 37 1.59 2.24 6.87
CA CYS A 37 1.24 3.23 7.90
C CYS A 37 0.37 2.60 8.99
N LYS A 38 0.17 3.35 10.09
CA LYS A 38 -0.81 3.00 11.12
C LYS A 38 -2.21 3.39 10.64
N TYR A 39 -3.22 2.86 11.31
CA TYR A 39 -4.60 3.29 11.10
C TYR A 39 -4.72 4.81 11.33
N GLY A 40 -5.27 5.53 10.35
CA GLY A 40 -5.41 7.01 10.39
C GLY A 40 -4.24 7.80 9.79
N ASP A 41 -3.13 7.16 9.39
CA ASP A 41 -1.90 7.85 8.95
C ASP A 41 -1.71 7.90 7.42
N HIS A 42 -2.73 7.53 6.62
CA HIS A 42 -2.62 7.58 5.16
C HIS A 42 -2.30 8.98 4.63
N ASP A 43 -2.96 10.02 5.15
CA ASP A 43 -2.76 11.39 4.67
C ASP A 43 -1.35 11.90 4.95
N ASN A 44 -0.82 11.59 6.14
CA ASN A 44 0.57 11.88 6.51
C ASN A 44 1.56 11.16 5.58
N LEU A 45 1.29 9.89 5.28
CA LEU A 45 2.12 9.10 4.37
C LEU A 45 2.05 9.65 2.94
N ILE A 46 0.87 10.00 2.43
CA ILE A 46 0.68 10.67 1.13
C ILE A 46 1.49 11.96 1.07
N TYR A 47 1.39 12.80 2.10
CA TYR A 47 2.13 14.06 2.19
C TYR A 47 3.65 13.82 2.15
N SER A 48 4.14 12.79 2.86
CA SER A 48 5.57 12.44 2.87
C SER A 48 6.07 11.92 1.52
N LEU A 49 5.24 11.14 0.80
CA LEU A 49 5.57 10.55 -0.50
C LEU A 49 5.49 11.56 -1.64
N LYS A 50 4.72 12.65 -1.47
CA LYS A 50 4.55 13.72 -2.47
C LYS A 50 4.14 13.15 -3.83
N SER A 51 4.93 13.40 -4.88
CA SER A 51 4.65 12.91 -6.24
C SER A 51 4.64 11.39 -6.36
N LYS A 52 5.28 10.64 -5.45
CA LYS A 52 5.28 9.17 -5.46
C LYS A 52 3.94 8.56 -5.05
N ALA A 53 3.09 9.33 -4.35
CA ALA A 53 1.74 8.90 -4.02
C ALA A 53 0.78 8.98 -5.23
N LYS A 54 1.16 9.72 -6.27
CA LYS A 54 0.35 9.82 -7.49
C LYS A 54 0.29 8.48 -8.19
N GLY A 55 -0.93 8.05 -8.47
CA GLY A 55 -1.20 6.77 -9.07
C GLY A 55 -0.94 5.55 -8.18
N ALA A 56 -0.85 5.74 -6.86
CA ALA A 56 -0.65 4.66 -5.91
C ALA A 56 -1.95 3.90 -5.59
N ILE A 57 -1.81 2.72 -4.98
CA ILE A 57 -2.91 1.98 -4.36
C ILE A 57 -2.83 2.18 -2.85
N ILE A 58 -3.93 2.59 -2.25
CA ILE A 58 -4.08 2.80 -0.81
C ILE A 58 -4.81 1.59 -0.22
N PHE A 59 -4.20 0.98 0.79
CA PHE A 59 -4.73 -0.16 1.52
C PHE A 59 -5.14 0.28 2.92
N GLY A 60 -6.35 -0.05 3.35
CA GLY A 60 -6.80 0.21 4.72
C GLY A 60 -7.56 -0.97 5.29
N VAL A 61 -7.50 -1.06 6.62
CA VAL A 61 -8.22 -2.02 7.46
C VAL A 61 -8.83 -1.21 8.60
N SER A 62 -10.12 -1.40 8.85
CA SER A 62 -10.84 -0.72 9.93
C SER A 62 -11.94 -1.62 10.49
N GLU A 63 -12.52 -1.24 11.63
CA GLU A 63 -13.70 -1.92 12.19
C GLU A 63 -14.90 -1.92 11.25
N ARG A 64 -14.96 -0.96 10.31
CA ARG A 64 -16.03 -0.85 9.30
C ARG A 64 -15.75 -1.67 8.04
N GLY A 65 -14.63 -2.37 8.00
CA GLY A 65 -14.17 -3.15 6.86
C GLY A 65 -12.88 -2.60 6.25
N SER A 66 -12.38 -3.38 5.31
CA SER A 66 -11.10 -3.15 4.64
C SER A 66 -11.29 -2.76 3.19
N TYR A 67 -10.35 -2.00 2.64
CA TYR A 67 -10.42 -1.45 1.29
C TYR A 67 -9.07 -1.42 0.59
N LEU A 68 -9.13 -1.49 -0.73
CA LEU A 68 -8.08 -1.05 -1.65
C LEU A 68 -8.69 0.04 -2.53
N ILE A 69 -8.07 1.22 -2.56
CA ILE A 69 -8.50 2.32 -3.42
C ILE A 69 -7.33 2.73 -4.30
N LYS A 70 -7.57 2.82 -5.61
CA LYS A 70 -6.59 3.36 -6.55
C LYS A 70 -6.75 4.88 -6.62
N ASP A 71 -5.64 5.59 -6.66
CA ASP A 71 -5.67 7.02 -7.00
C ASP A 71 -6.30 7.24 -8.38
N LYS A 72 -7.03 8.34 -8.56
CA LYS A 72 -7.81 8.62 -9.78
C LYS A 72 -6.93 8.74 -11.03
N GLU A 73 -5.65 9.02 -10.87
CA GLU A 73 -4.67 9.04 -11.98
C GLU A 73 -4.16 7.62 -12.37
N THR A 74 -4.78 6.56 -11.83
CA THR A 74 -4.49 5.15 -12.14
C THR A 74 -5.69 4.48 -12.79
N ASP A 75 -5.86 4.63 -14.09
CA ASP A 75 -6.83 3.83 -14.80
C ASP A 75 -6.39 2.36 -14.86
N ILE A 76 -5.09 2.11 -15.05
CA ILE A 76 -4.50 0.78 -15.22
C ILE A 76 -3.35 0.57 -14.23
N LEU A 77 -3.36 -0.58 -13.53
CA LEU A 77 -2.27 -0.98 -12.65
C LEU A 77 -0.96 -1.18 -13.42
N THR A 78 0.15 -0.67 -12.88
CA THR A 78 1.48 -0.93 -13.44
C THR A 78 1.90 -2.39 -13.25
N ILE A 79 2.87 -2.84 -14.04
CA ILE A 79 3.44 -4.18 -13.88
C ILE A 79 4.01 -4.43 -12.47
N HIS A 80 4.55 -3.39 -11.83
CA HIS A 80 5.13 -3.47 -10.49
C HIS A 80 4.04 -3.63 -9.43
N GLN A 81 2.96 -2.86 -9.53
CA GLN A 81 1.79 -3.00 -8.65
C GLN A 81 1.16 -4.38 -8.78
N LYS A 82 0.99 -4.88 -10.00
CA LYS A 82 0.48 -6.23 -10.27
C LYS A 82 1.38 -7.31 -9.66
N ARG A 83 2.70 -7.18 -9.80
CA ARG A 83 3.67 -8.12 -9.18
C ARG A 83 3.56 -8.13 -7.67
N TRP A 84 3.50 -6.95 -7.04
CA TRP A 84 3.38 -6.85 -5.58
C TRP A 84 2.07 -7.47 -5.08
N LEU A 85 0.92 -7.13 -5.70
CA LEU A 85 -0.37 -7.70 -5.33
C LEU A 85 -0.39 -9.23 -5.44
N ASN A 86 0.16 -9.78 -6.53
CA ASN A 86 0.24 -11.24 -6.69
C ASN A 86 1.13 -11.91 -5.65
N SER A 87 2.28 -11.32 -5.29
CA SER A 87 3.20 -11.91 -4.30
C SER A 87 2.74 -11.75 -2.85
N HIS A 88 1.85 -10.78 -2.57
CA HIS A 88 1.40 -10.45 -1.21
C HIS A 88 -0.09 -10.74 -0.97
N ILE A 89 -0.78 -11.37 -1.93
CA ILE A 89 -2.23 -11.66 -1.85
C ILE A 89 -2.61 -12.45 -0.58
N LYS A 90 -1.71 -13.29 -0.07
CA LYS A 90 -1.91 -14.10 1.14
C LYS A 90 -1.97 -13.29 2.43
N TYR A 91 -1.45 -12.06 2.44
CA TYR A 91 -1.49 -11.17 3.60
C TYR A 91 -2.74 -10.29 3.62
N LEU A 92 -3.41 -10.14 2.49
CA LEU A 92 -4.68 -9.41 2.40
C LEU A 92 -5.79 -10.19 3.12
N ASP A 93 -6.75 -9.47 3.71
CA ASP A 93 -7.99 -10.09 4.18
C ASP A 93 -8.96 -10.36 3.02
N ASP A 94 -10.10 -10.98 3.30
CA ASP A 94 -11.03 -11.43 2.27
C ASP A 94 -11.58 -10.29 1.41
N MET A 95 -11.86 -9.12 2.00
CA MET A 95 -12.33 -7.95 1.26
C MET A 95 -11.23 -7.37 0.38
N GLN A 96 -10.02 -7.23 0.94
CA GLN A 96 -8.88 -6.75 0.20
C GLN A 96 -8.50 -7.68 -0.95
N LYS A 97 -8.55 -9.01 -0.74
CA LYS A 97 -8.34 -10.03 -1.80
C LYS A 97 -9.35 -9.88 -2.92
N LEU A 98 -10.64 -9.78 -2.58
CA LEU A 98 -11.70 -9.64 -3.56
C LEU A 98 -11.44 -8.44 -4.46
N ILE A 99 -11.18 -7.26 -3.87
CA ILE A 99 -10.89 -6.03 -4.61
C ILE A 99 -9.61 -6.17 -5.44
N ALA A 100 -8.53 -6.72 -4.87
CA ALA A 100 -7.28 -6.94 -5.59
C ALA A 100 -7.48 -7.83 -6.83
N ILE A 101 -8.26 -8.91 -6.71
CA ILE A 101 -8.59 -9.81 -7.83
C ILE A 101 -9.36 -9.05 -8.92
N TYR A 102 -10.31 -8.19 -8.55
CA TYR A 102 -11.02 -7.35 -9.52
C TYR A 102 -10.08 -6.39 -10.23
N MET A 103 -9.22 -5.67 -9.48
CA MET A 103 -8.24 -4.74 -10.07
C MET A 103 -7.23 -5.44 -10.99
N LEU A 104 -6.81 -6.66 -10.65
CA LEU A 104 -5.90 -7.46 -11.49
C LEU A 104 -6.55 -7.95 -12.79
N LYS A 105 -7.88 -8.05 -12.84
CA LYS A 105 -8.66 -8.47 -14.01
C LYS A 105 -9.01 -7.32 -14.96
N GLU A 106 -8.85 -6.06 -14.55
CA GLU A 106 -9.04 -4.90 -15.44
C GLU A 106 -8.09 -5.05 -16.65
N LYS A 107 -8.67 -5.29 -17.84
CA LYS A 107 -7.94 -5.39 -19.11
C LYS A 107 -7.66 -3.99 -19.65
N VAL A 108 -6.46 -3.83 -20.20
CA VAL A 108 -6.00 -2.66 -20.99
C VAL A 108 -6.94 -2.42 -22.16
#